data_AF-Q9FT46-F1
#
_entry.id   AF-Q9FT46-F1
#
_cell.length_a   1.000
_cell.length_b   1.000
_cell.length_c   1.000
_cell.angle_alpha   90.00
_cell.angle_beta   90.00
_cell.angle_gamma   90.00
#
_symmetry.space_group_name_H-M   'P 1'
#
loop_
_entity.id
_entity.type
_entity.pdbx_description
1 polymer ?
#
loop_
_entity_poly.entity_id
_entity_poly.type
_entity_poly.pdbx_seq_one_letter_code
_entity_poly.pdbx_strand_id
1 'polypeptide(L)'
;MESSLGFMAVFAVSGSVVFLASQFHKRLLSDYMDKFEFEIRAQKKMVMKKKVRFAADVVEPSGNNKEYRRRHSSKAKSNSKMAATI
;
A
#
# COMPACT_ATOMS: atom_id res chain seq x y z
N MET A 1 -32.22 7.93 56.86
CA MET A 1 -32.11 8.51 55.51
C MET A 1 -30.69 9.03 55.21
N GLU A 2 -29.85 9.31 56.22
CA GLU A 2 -28.54 9.96 56.00
C GLU A 2 -27.48 9.03 55.39
N SER A 3 -27.43 7.77 55.81
CA SER A 3 -26.44 6.80 55.32
C SER A 3 -26.61 6.49 53.82
N SER A 4 -27.85 6.48 53.30
CA SER A 4 -28.12 6.23 51.88
C SER A 4 -27.59 7.36 50.99
N LEU A 5 -27.67 8.62 51.44
CA LEU A 5 -27.10 9.75 50.69
C LEU A 5 -25.57 9.65 50.61
N GLY A 6 -24.91 9.24 51.69
CA GLY A 6 -23.46 9.04 51.70
C GLY A 6 -22.99 8.00 50.69
N PHE A 7 -23.64 6.84 50.64
CA PHE A 7 -23.32 5.81 49.63
C PHE A 7 -23.58 6.31 48.21
N MET A 8 -24.70 6.98 47.96
CA MET A 8 -25.00 7.57 46.65
C MET A 8 -23.92 8.58 46.22
N ALA A 9 -23.43 9.42 47.14
CA ALA A 9 -22.34 10.35 46.85
C ALA A 9 -21.05 9.61 46.47
N VAL A 10 -20.67 8.56 47.20
CA VAL A 10 -19.49 7.75 46.87
C VAL A 10 -19.64 7.07 45.52
N PHE A 11 -20.80 6.50 45.21
CA PHE A 11 -21.08 5.89 43.89
C PHE A 11 -21.07 6.93 42.76
N ALA A 12 -21.64 8.12 42.98
CA ALA A 12 -21.62 9.20 41.98
C ALA A 12 -20.19 9.68 41.71
N VAL A 13 -19.40 9.91 42.76
CA VAL A 13 -18.01 10.36 42.64
C VAL A 13 -17.15 9.27 41.99
N SER A 14 -17.17 8.05 42.52
CA SER A 14 -16.35 6.93 41.99
C SER A 14 -16.80 6.48 40.60
N GLY A 15 -18.12 6.37 40.39
CA GLY A 15 -18.71 5.96 39.12
C GLY A 15 -18.54 6.99 38.01
N SER A 16 -18.51 8.29 38.33
CA SER A 16 -18.31 9.35 37.32
C SER A 16 -16.97 9.23 36.61
N VAL A 17 -15.91 8.86 37.32
CA VAL A 17 -14.57 8.67 36.76
C VAL A 17 -14.56 7.49 35.79
N VAL A 18 -15.18 6.38 36.16
CA VAL A 18 -15.32 5.20 35.31
C VAL A 18 -16.19 5.51 34.08
N PHE A 19 -17.26 6.27 34.26
CA PHE A 19 -18.14 6.69 33.16
C PHE A 19 -17.42 7.62 32.18
N LEU A 20 -16.66 8.61 32.67
CA LEU A 20 -15.83 9.50 31.84
C LEU A 20 -14.76 8.71 31.08
N ALA A 21 -14.06 7.79 31.74
CA ALA A 21 -13.10 6.90 31.08
C ALA A 21 -13.79 6.08 30.00
N SER A 22 -14.95 5.48 30.28
CA SER A 22 -15.72 4.68 29.31
C SER A 22 -16.21 5.50 28.12
N GLN A 23 -16.74 6.71 28.34
CA GLN A 23 -17.18 7.61 27.27
C GLN A 23 -16.02 8.10 26.41
N PHE A 24 -14.91 8.46 27.05
CA PHE A 24 -13.69 8.86 26.36
C PHE A 24 -13.13 7.71 25.53
N HIS A 25 -13.09 6.50 26.10
CA HIS A 25 -12.71 5.30 25.36
C HIS A 25 -13.66 5.04 24.19
N LYS A 26 -14.99 5.14 24.34
CA LYS A 26 -15.92 4.92 23.22
C LYS A 26 -15.76 5.95 22.11
N ARG A 27 -15.66 7.23 22.46
CA ARG A 27 -15.54 8.31 21.47
C ARG A 27 -14.17 8.28 20.77
N LEU A 28 -13.09 8.17 21.55
CA LEU A 28 -11.76 8.02 20.96
C LEU A 28 -11.66 6.73 20.16
N LEU A 29 -12.12 5.59 20.69
CA LEU A 29 -12.04 4.33 19.97
C LEU A 29 -12.87 4.36 18.69
N SER A 30 -14.00 5.04 18.63
CA SER A 30 -14.74 5.25 17.37
C SER A 30 -13.95 6.12 16.39
N ASP A 31 -13.49 7.31 16.80
CA ASP A 31 -12.76 8.22 15.91
C ASP A 31 -11.43 7.59 15.40
N TYR A 32 -10.73 6.87 16.28
CA TYR A 32 -9.53 6.13 15.92
C TYR A 32 -9.85 4.88 15.12
N MET A 33 -10.89 4.10 15.45
CA MET A 33 -11.26 2.91 14.66
C MET A 33 -11.67 3.28 13.25
N ASP A 34 -12.40 4.38 13.05
CA ASP A 34 -12.74 4.83 11.70
C ASP A 34 -11.49 5.20 10.91
N LYS A 35 -10.52 5.87 11.56
CA LYS A 35 -9.23 6.19 10.96
C LYS A 35 -8.38 4.95 10.69
N PHE A 36 -8.32 4.01 11.63
CA PHE A 36 -7.60 2.74 11.50
C PHE A 36 -8.26 1.85 10.45
N GLU A 37 -9.58 1.76 10.39
CA GLU A 37 -10.31 0.99 9.39
C GLU A 37 -10.08 1.58 8.01
N PHE A 38 -10.10 2.91 7.86
CA PHE A 38 -9.76 3.57 6.61
C PHE A 38 -8.32 3.27 6.20
N GLU A 39 -7.36 3.36 7.13
CA GLU A 39 -5.95 3.08 6.86
C GLU A 39 -5.71 1.59 6.54
N ILE A 40 -6.35 0.67 7.26
CA ILE A 40 -6.32 -0.78 6.99
C ILE A 40 -6.95 -1.08 5.64
N ARG A 41 -8.07 -0.45 5.28
CA ARG A 41 -8.74 -0.64 3.99
C ARG A 41 -7.90 -0.07 2.84
N ALA A 42 -7.23 1.06 3.05
CA ALA A 42 -6.26 1.63 2.12
C ALA A 42 -5.02 0.74 1.96
N GLN A 43 -4.47 0.24 3.07
CA GLN A 43 -3.38 -0.74 3.11
C GLN A 43 -3.78 -2.02 2.37
N LYS A 44 -4.99 -2.55 2.58
CA LYS A 44 -5.47 -3.76 1.88
C LYS A 44 -5.56 -3.57 0.36
N LYS A 45 -5.87 -2.36 -0.12
CA LYS A 45 -5.76 -2.02 -1.56
C LYS A 45 -4.30 -1.95 -2.01
N MET A 46 -3.39 -1.48 -1.15
CA MET A 46 -1.95 -1.41 -1.44
C MET A 46 -1.27 -2.79 -1.46
N VAL A 47 -1.77 -3.75 -0.66
CA VAL A 47 -1.29 -5.14 -0.60
C VAL A 47 -1.76 -5.96 -1.81
N MET A 48 -2.56 -5.39 -2.73
CA MET A 48 -2.74 -5.98 -4.04
C MET A 48 -1.38 -6.03 -4.74
N LYS A 49 -0.70 -7.19 -4.62
CA LYS A 49 0.62 -7.44 -5.21
C LYS A 49 0.56 -6.99 -6.66
N LYS A 50 1.40 -6.02 -7.02
CA LYS A 50 1.58 -5.62 -8.42
C LYS A 50 1.96 -6.88 -9.19
N LYS A 51 1.02 -7.41 -9.98
CA LYS A 51 1.30 -8.51 -10.89
C LYS A 51 1.76 -7.90 -12.20
N VAL A 52 2.96 -8.25 -12.63
CA VAL A 52 3.41 -7.97 -13.99
C VAL A 52 2.42 -8.62 -14.94
N ARG A 53 1.83 -7.82 -15.83
CA ARG A 53 1.03 -8.31 -16.94
C ARG A 53 1.71 -7.86 -18.21
N PHE A 54 1.88 -8.78 -19.14
CA PHE A 54 2.35 -8.44 -20.47
C PHE A 54 1.21 -7.82 -21.27
N ALA A 55 1.54 -6.84 -22.10
CA ALA A 55 0.58 -6.24 -23.00
C ALA A 55 0.15 -7.29 -24.05
N ALA A 56 -1.10 -7.24 -24.50
CA ALA A 56 -1.66 -8.25 -25.40
C ALA A 56 -0.99 -8.24 -26.80
N ASP A 57 -0.28 -7.16 -27.11
CA ASP A 57 0.45 -6.90 -28.34
C ASP A 57 1.94 -7.25 -28.26
N VAL A 58 2.38 -7.99 -27.24
CA VAL A 58 3.75 -8.52 -27.20
C VAL A 58 3.94 -9.47 -28.38
N VAL A 59 4.62 -8.97 -29.41
CA VAL A 59 5.18 -9.78 -30.49
C VAL A 59 6.34 -10.57 -29.89
N GLU A 60 6.15 -11.87 -29.68
CA GLU A 60 7.22 -12.73 -29.19
C GLU A 60 8.43 -12.66 -30.13
N PRO A 61 9.65 -12.48 -29.59
CA PRO A 61 10.84 -12.47 -30.41
C PRO A 61 10.94 -13.81 -31.13
N SER A 62 10.88 -13.76 -32.47
CA SER A 62 11.12 -14.91 -33.35
C SER A 62 12.36 -15.66 -32.85
N GLY A 63 12.21 -16.96 -32.56
CA GLY A 63 13.27 -17.83 -32.01
C GLY A 63 14.52 -17.99 -32.91
N ASN A 64 14.61 -17.21 -33.99
CA ASN A 64 15.74 -17.15 -34.88
C ASN A 64 16.75 -16.07 -34.46
N ASN A 65 17.61 -16.41 -33.49
CA ASN A 65 18.75 -15.58 -33.09
C ASN A 65 19.68 -15.20 -34.26
N LYS A 66 19.67 -15.95 -35.38
CA LYS A 66 20.50 -15.66 -36.55
C LYS A 66 20.07 -14.38 -37.23
N GLU A 67 18.79 -14.01 -37.19
CA GLU A 67 18.32 -12.79 -37.82
C GLU A 67 18.69 -11.54 -37.03
N TYR A 68 18.56 -11.57 -35.70
CA TYR A 68 19.05 -10.50 -34.83
C TYR A 68 20.54 -10.23 -35.04
N ARG A 69 21.34 -11.31 -35.05
CA ARG A 69 22.79 -11.21 -35.26
C ARG A 69 23.14 -10.68 -36.66
N ARG A 70 22.36 -11.00 -37.70
CA ARG A 70 22.56 -10.44 -39.06
C ARG A 70 22.30 -8.93 -39.12
N ARG A 71 21.24 -8.45 -38.46
CA ARG A 71 20.88 -7.02 -38.46
C ARG A 71 21.86 -6.16 -37.66
N HIS A 72 22.43 -6.68 -36.58
CA HIS A 72 23.40 -5.93 -35.76
C HIS A 72 24.87 -6.07 -36.22
N SER A 73 25.26 -7.17 -36.88
CA SER A 73 26.63 -7.33 -37.38
C SER A 73 26.92 -6.59 -38.69
N SER A 74 25.90 -6.32 -39.50
CA SER A 74 26.02 -5.52 -40.73
C SER A 74 26.34 -4.04 -40.43
N LYS A 75 25.90 -3.52 -39.29
CA LYS A 75 26.20 -2.15 -38.84
C LYS A 75 27.68 -1.96 -38.46
N ALA A 76 28.34 -3.02 -38.00
CA ALA A 76 29.78 -2.99 -37.68
C ALA A 76 30.68 -2.99 -38.93
N LYS A 77 30.25 -3.63 -40.03
CA LYS A 77 31.02 -3.69 -41.30
C LYS A 77 30.85 -2.45 -42.18
N SER A 78 29.78 -1.68 -41.98
CA SER A 78 29.58 -0.39 -42.66
C SER A 78 30.58 0.67 -42.19
N ASN A 79 30.93 0.68 -40.91
CA ASN A 79 31.85 1.69 -40.35
C ASN A 79 33.33 1.42 -40.67
N SER A 80 33.74 0.17 -40.91
CA SER A 80 35.14 -0.11 -41.25
C SER A 80 35.50 0.23 -42.70
N LYS A 81 34.50 0.32 -43.60
CA LYS A 81 34.73 0.74 -45.00
C LYS A 81 34.90 2.25 -45.16
N MET A 82 34.31 3.05 -44.26
CA MET A 82 34.51 4.52 -44.27
C MET A 82 35.83 4.94 -43.63
N ALA A 83 36.44 4.09 -42.79
CA ALA A 83 37.71 4.37 -42.13
C ALA A 83 38.96 4.07 -43.00
N ALA A 84 38.79 3.44 -44.17
CA ALA A 84 39.89 3.02 -45.05
C ALA A 84 39.99 3.86 -46.35
N THR A 85 39.42 5.06 -46.38
CA THR A 85 39.36 5.94 -47.56
C THR A 85 40.00 7.32 -47.30
N ILE A 86 40.99 7.40 -46.41
CA ILE A 86 41.85 8.59 -46.23
C ILE A 86 43.29 8.21 -46.55
#